data_AF-A0A845RS92-F1
#
_entry.id   AF-A0A845RS92-F1
#
_cell.length_a   1.000
_cell.length_b   1.000
_cell.length_c   1.000
_cell.angle_alpha   90.00
_cell.angle_beta   90.00
_cell.angle_gamma   90.00
#
_symmetry.space_group_name_H-M   'P 1'
#
loop_
_entity.id
_entity.type
_entity.pdbx_description
1 polymer ?
#
loop_
_entity_poly.entity_id
_entity_poly.type
_entity_poly.pdbx_seq_one_letter_code
_entity_poly.pdbx_strand_id
1 'polypeptide(L)'
;MVFELLLALSLRFFLFDFVLFKKIRDALKQKGYFFCKLFGCPFCQGFWCGLAIFLYYHSLQLNLQQLIAFLGFGFISAYLGLVSAVIIDPLIQRYERNTGIPLQ
;
A
#
# COMPACT_ATOMS: atom_id res chain seq x y z
N MET A 1 0.00 8.31 -15.07
CA MET A 1 1.13 7.95 -14.18
C MET A 1 1.05 8.59 -12.79
N VAL A 2 1.15 9.92 -12.63
CA VAL A 2 1.12 10.55 -11.28
C VAL A 2 -0.21 10.30 -10.56
N PHE A 3 -1.33 10.43 -11.27
CA PHE A 3 -2.66 10.12 -10.72
C PHE A 3 -2.78 8.66 -10.26
N GLU A 4 -2.25 7.71 -11.02
CA GLU A 4 -2.23 6.28 -10.67
C GLU A 4 -1.40 6.01 -9.42
N LEU A 5 -0.26 6.71 -9.25
CA LEU A 5 0.56 6.61 -8.04
C LEU A 5 -0.13 7.20 -6.81
N LEU A 6 -0.82 8.34 -6.96
CA LEU A 6 -1.65 8.93 -5.90
C LEU A 6 -2.79 7.99 -5.51
N LEU A 7 -3.44 7.37 -6.51
CA LEU A 7 -4.49 6.39 -6.28
C LEU A 7 -3.92 5.18 -5.53
N ALA A 8 -2.72 4.70 -5.89
CA ALA A 8 -2.04 3.59 -5.21
C ALA A 8 -1.73 3.90 -3.76
N LEU A 9 -1.26 5.11 -3.49
CA LEU A 9 -0.97 5.57 -2.14
C LEU A 9 -2.25 5.70 -1.31
N SER A 10 -3.32 6.26 -1.89
CA SER A 10 -4.62 6.40 -1.21
C SER A 10 -5.25 5.04 -0.90
N LEU A 11 -5.16 4.10 -1.84
CA LEU A 11 -5.66 2.73 -1.66
C LEU A 11 -4.85 2.00 -0.57
N ARG A 12 -3.53 2.21 -0.54
CA ARG A 12 -2.68 1.69 0.54
C ARG A 12 -3.16 2.21 1.89
N PHE A 13 -3.29 3.52 2.04
CA PHE A 13 -3.72 4.13 3.29
C PHE A 13 -5.10 3.63 3.72
N PHE A 14 -6.04 3.55 2.79
CA PHE A 14 -7.41 3.10 3.07
C PHE A 14 -7.49 1.63 3.50
N LEU A 15 -6.79 0.73 2.81
CA LEU A 15 -6.87 -0.70 3.09
C LEU A 15 -6.00 -1.12 4.29
N PHE A 16 -4.86 -0.46 4.47
CA PHE A 16 -3.84 -0.90 5.42
C PHE A 16 -3.73 0.01 6.64
N ASP A 17 -3.99 1.31 6.57
CA ASP A 17 -3.84 2.19 7.75
C ASP A 17 -5.17 2.52 8.43
N PHE A 18 -6.29 2.39 7.71
CA PHE A 18 -7.60 2.75 8.24
C PHE A 18 -8.15 1.75 9.27
N VAL A 19 -8.60 2.26 10.43
CA VAL A 19 -9.05 1.45 11.58
C VAL A 19 -10.19 0.47 11.25
N LEU A 20 -11.04 0.80 10.26
CA LEU A 20 -12.19 -0.02 9.87
C LEU A 20 -11.76 -1.42 9.41
N PHE A 21 -10.64 -1.52 8.69
CA PHE A 21 -10.14 -2.78 8.13
C PHE A 21 -9.21 -3.54 9.08
N LYS A 22 -8.92 -2.99 10.27
CA LYS A 22 -8.00 -3.60 11.24
C LYS A 22 -8.38 -5.03 11.59
N LYS A 23 -9.66 -5.28 11.91
CA LYS A 23 -10.17 -6.63 12.23
C LYS A 23 -9.97 -7.63 11.09
N ILE A 24 -10.27 -7.22 9.86
CA ILE A 24 -10.15 -8.07 8.66
C ILE A 24 -8.67 -8.38 8.39
N ARG A 25 -7.82 -7.35 8.47
CA ARG A 25 -6.38 -7.48 8.30
C ARG A 25 -5.75 -8.42 9.32
N ASP A 26 -6.10 -8.28 10.60
CA ASP A 26 -5.54 -9.13 11.65
C ASP A 26 -6.01 -10.58 11.52
N ALA A 27 -7.25 -10.81 11.09
CA ALA A 27 -7.73 -12.15 10.76
C ALA A 27 -7.00 -12.76 9.55
N LEU A 28 -6.70 -11.96 8.51
CA LEU A 28 -5.97 -12.42 7.33
C LEU A 28 -4.48 -12.66 7.60
N LYS A 29 -3.84 -11.88 8.49
CA LYS A 29 -2.44 -12.11 8.90
C LYS A 29 -2.22 -13.51 9.48
N GLN A 30 -3.23 -14.08 10.14
CA GLN A 30 -3.16 -15.43 10.72
C GLN A 30 -3.26 -16.55 9.68
N LYS A 31 -3.73 -16.27 8.45
CA LYS A 31 -3.97 -17.31 7.42
C LYS A 31 -2.74 -17.70 6.61
N GLY A 32 -1.60 -17.03 6.75
CA GLY A 32 -0.34 -17.46 6.13
C GLY A 32 0.75 -16.39 6.03
N TYR A 33 1.98 -16.83 5.77
CA TYR A 33 3.18 -15.97 5.71
C TYR A 33 3.06 -14.83 4.68
N PHE A 34 2.43 -15.11 3.52
CA PHE A 34 2.21 -14.11 2.48
C PHE A 34 1.36 -12.94 2.97
N PHE A 35 0.22 -13.22 3.59
CA PHE A 35 -0.65 -12.17 4.13
C PHE A 35 -0.02 -11.45 5.32
N CYS A 36 0.71 -12.17 6.18
CA CYS A 36 1.48 -11.55 7.25
C CYS A 36 2.47 -10.51 6.70
N LYS A 37 3.22 -10.85 5.64
CA LYS A 37 4.18 -9.95 4.99
C LYS A 37 3.49 -8.82 4.21
N LEU A 38 2.41 -9.13 3.50
CA LEU A 38 1.62 -8.15 2.75
C LEU A 38 1.03 -7.09 3.67
N PHE A 39 0.40 -7.49 4.79
CA PHE A 39 -0.24 -6.57 5.72
C PHE A 39 0.73 -5.94 6.73
N GLY A 40 1.94 -6.47 6.87
CA GLY A 40 2.96 -5.99 7.81
C GLY A 40 4.08 -5.14 7.20
N CYS A 41 4.27 -5.15 5.88
CA CYS A 41 5.36 -4.43 5.22
C CYS A 41 4.83 -3.31 4.31
N PRO A 42 5.05 -2.02 4.66
CA PRO A 42 4.59 -0.88 3.85
C PRO A 42 5.08 -0.90 2.40
N PHE A 43 6.30 -1.41 2.19
CA PHE A 43 6.86 -1.60 0.86
C PHE A 43 6.06 -2.64 0.05
N CYS A 44 5.76 -3.80 0.65
CA CYS A 44 4.94 -4.82 -0.01
C CYS A 44 3.54 -4.29 -0.32
N GLN A 45 2.91 -3.58 0.62
CA GLN A 45 1.60 -2.97 0.39
C GLN A 45 1.61 -2.02 -0.81
N GLY A 46 2.58 -1.10 -0.84
CA GLY A 46 2.74 -0.16 -1.95
C GLY A 46 3.01 -0.85 -3.29
N PHE A 47 3.81 -1.91 -3.29
CA PHE A 47 4.07 -2.72 -4.48
C PHE A 47 2.79 -3.34 -5.05
N TRP A 48 2.06 -4.09 -4.23
CA TRP A 48 0.86 -4.80 -4.66
C TRP A 48 -0.29 -3.85 -5.04
N CYS A 49 -0.48 -2.75 -4.32
CA CYS A 49 -1.42 -1.70 -4.69
C CYS A 49 -1.05 -1.06 -6.05
N GLY A 50 0.23 -0.78 -6.26
CA GLY A 50 0.73 -0.23 -7.52
C GLY A 50 0.48 -1.16 -8.70
N LEU A 51 0.80 -2.46 -8.54
CA LEU A 51 0.52 -3.46 -9.57
C LEU A 51 -0.99 -3.56 -9.87
N ALA A 52 -1.85 -3.60 -8.85
CA ALA A 52 -3.30 -3.70 -9.04
C ALA A 52 -3.85 -2.52 -9.86
N ILE A 53 -3.35 -1.31 -9.61
CA ILE A 53 -3.79 -0.10 -10.33
C ILE A 53 -3.24 -0.07 -11.74
N PHE A 54 -1.98 -0.48 -11.93
CA PHE A 54 -1.41 -0.58 -13.26
C PHE A 54 -2.23 -1.56 -14.12
N LEU A 55 -2.64 -2.71 -13.58
CA LEU A 55 -3.51 -3.67 -14.28
C LEU A 55 -4.91 -3.14 -14.55
N TYR A 56 -5.43 -2.28 -13.69
CA TYR A 56 -6.74 -1.67 -13.89
C TYR A 56 -6.73 -0.68 -15.06
N TYR A 57 -5.67 0.12 -15.20
CA TYR A 57 -5.55 1.14 -16.26
C TYR A 57 -4.91 0.62 -17.54
N HIS A 58 -4.03 -0.38 -17.44
CA HIS A 58 -3.32 -0.96 -18.57
C HIS A 58 -3.71 -2.44 -18.67
N SER A 59 -4.40 -2.79 -19.77
CA SER A 59 -4.65 -4.19 -20.09
C SER A 59 -3.33 -4.93 -20.25
N LEU A 60 -3.17 -6.05 -19.55
CA LEU A 60 -1.96 -6.86 -19.56
C LEU A 60 -1.76 -7.45 -20.97
N GLN A 61 -0.83 -6.91 -21.74
CA GLN A 61 -0.31 -7.58 -22.94
C GLN A 61 1.02 -8.22 -22.57
N LEU A 62 1.23 -9.45 -23.01
CA LEU A 62 2.45 -10.22 -22.75
C LEU A 62 3.58 -9.75 -23.67
N ASN A 63 3.99 -8.49 -23.51
CA ASN A 63 5.15 -7.90 -24.14
C ASN A 63 6.19 -7.56 -23.07
N LEU A 64 7.45 -7.87 -23.32
CA LEU A 64 8.57 -7.61 -22.40
C LEU A 64 8.61 -6.15 -21.93
N GLN A 65 8.33 -5.20 -22.83
CA GLN A 65 8.33 -3.78 -22.49
C GLN A 65 7.23 -3.42 -21.47
N GLN A 66 6.03 -4.00 -21.63
CA GLN A 66 4.95 -3.81 -20.65
C GLN A 66 5.24 -4.50 -19.33
N LEU A 67 5.91 -5.66 -19.33
CA LEU A 67 6.31 -6.35 -18.11
C LEU A 67 7.31 -5.52 -17.29
N ILE A 68 8.28 -4.89 -17.96
CA ILE A 68 9.24 -3.98 -17.33
C ILE A 68 8.51 -2.75 -16.78
N ALA A 69 7.59 -2.15 -17.55
CA ALA A 69 6.80 -1.02 -17.09
C ALA A 69 5.91 -1.38 -15.88
N PHE A 70 5.30 -2.56 -15.90
CA PHE A 70 4.48 -3.09 -14.81
C PHE A 70 5.27 -3.27 -13.52
N LEU A 71 6.39 -3.99 -13.59
CA LEU A 71 7.27 -4.18 -12.44
C LEU A 71 7.87 -2.87 -11.95
N GLY A 72 8.32 -2.01 -12.87
CA GLY A 72 8.87 -0.70 -12.56
C GLY A 72 7.87 0.19 -11.83
N PHE A 73 6.61 0.23 -12.30
CA PHE A 73 5.54 0.96 -11.63
C PHE A 73 5.27 0.40 -10.22
N GLY A 74 5.24 -0.93 -10.07
CA GLY A 74 5.13 -1.60 -8.78
C GLY A 74 6.23 -1.15 -7.81
N PHE A 75 7.50 -1.15 -8.24
CA PHE A 75 8.63 -0.76 -7.40
C PHE A 75 8.63 0.73 -7.03
N ILE A 76 8.25 1.62 -7.98
CA ILE A 76 8.09 3.04 -7.70
C ILE A 76 7.02 3.25 -6.62
N SER A 77 5.86 2.61 -6.78
CA SER A 77 4.78 2.64 -5.80
C SER A 77 5.19 2.05 -4.44
N ALA A 78 6.00 1.00 -4.44
CA ALA A 78 6.54 0.38 -3.22
C ALA A 78 7.42 1.34 -2.41
N TYR A 79 8.34 2.04 -3.10
CA TYR A 79 9.18 3.05 -2.47
C TYR A 79 8.35 4.22 -1.94
N LEU A 80 7.37 4.69 -2.72
CA LEU A 80 6.50 5.79 -2.31
C LEU A 80 5.66 5.39 -1.09
N GLY A 81 5.14 4.16 -1.06
CA GLY A 81 4.46 3.56 0.09
C GLY A 81 5.34 3.52 1.34
N LEU A 82 6.58 3.07 1.21
CA LEU A 82 7.54 3.02 2.32
C LEU A 82 7.87 4.42 2.86
N VAL A 83 8.20 5.36 1.98
CA VAL A 83 8.49 6.75 2.37
C VAL A 83 7.28 7.38 3.04
N SER A 84 6.07 7.14 2.52
CA SER A 84 4.84 7.64 3.13
C SER A 84 4.63 7.10 4.53
N ALA A 85 4.86 5.80 4.77
CA ALA A 85 4.70 5.21 6.10
C ALA A 85 5.72 5.80 7.09
N VAL A 86 6.99 5.89 6.69
CA VAL A 86 8.07 6.44 7.54
C VAL A 86 7.80 7.91 7.93
N ILE A 87 7.21 8.70 7.03
CA ILE A 87 6.89 10.10 7.31
C ILE A 87 5.56 10.22 8.08
N ILE A 88 4.52 9.51 7.65
CA ILE A 88 3.15 9.71 8.15
C ILE A 88 2.93 9.02 9.49
N ASP A 89 3.46 7.81 9.72
CA ASP A 89 3.28 7.08 10.97
C ASP A 89 3.70 7.89 12.22
N PRO A 90 4.90 8.52 12.27
CA PRO A 90 5.26 9.33 13.43
C PRO A 90 4.38 10.58 13.58
N LEU A 91 3.89 11.16 12.46
CA LEU A 91 2.95 12.27 12.51
C LEU A 91 1.60 11.85 13.09
N ILE A 92 1.06 10.71 12.67
CA ILE A 92 -0.20 10.15 13.19
C ILE A 92 -0.05 9.85 14.68
N GLN A 93 1.00 9.14 15.09
CA GLN A 93 1.23 8.82 16.50
C GLN A 93 1.33 10.08 17.37
N ARG A 94 1.96 11.14 16.86
CA ARG A 94 2.04 12.43 17.56
C ARG A 94 0.66 13.09 17.67
N TYR A 95 -0.16 13.00 16.62
CA TYR A 95 -1.52 13.54 16.61
C TYR A 95 -2.44 12.78 17.56
N GLU A 96 -2.43 11.45 17.53
CA GLU A 96 -3.20 10.59 18.44
C GLU A 96 -2.83 10.85 19.90
N ARG A 97 -1.54 11.04 20.20
CA ARG A 97 -1.09 11.37 21.56
C ARG A 97 -1.62 12.74 22.03
N ASN A 98 -1.75 13.71 21.13
CA ASN A 98 -2.19 15.06 21.47
C ASN A 98 -3.72 15.19 21.54
N THR A 99 -4.46 14.41 20.77
CA THR A 99 -5.94 14.49 20.72
C THR A 99 -6.65 13.36 21.47
N GLY A 100 -5.96 12.27 21.80
CA GLY A 100 -6.53 11.09 22.46
C GLY A 100 -7.47 10.26 21.57
N ILE A 101 -7.55 10.57 20.28
CA ILE A 101 -8.43 9.87 19.32
C ILE A 101 -7.58 8.87 18.52
N PRO A 102 -7.85 7.56 18.59
CA PRO A 102 -7.15 6.57 17.78
C PRO A 102 -7.61 6.63 16.32
N LEU A 103 -6.66 6.76 15.39
CA LEU A 103 -6.84 6.77 13.95
C LEU A 103 -6.38 5.45 13.29
N GLN A 104 -5.55 4.64 13.98
CA GLN A 104 -4.98 3.36 13.52
C GLN A 104 -5.49 2.10 14.25
#